data_AF-A0A960UQ98-F1
#
_entry.id   AF-A0A960UQ98-F1
#
_cell.length_a   1.000
_cell.length_b   1.000
_cell.length_c   1.000
_cell.angle_alpha   90.00
_cell.angle_beta   90.00
_cell.angle_gamma   90.00
#
_symmetry.space_group_name_H-M   'P 1'
#
loop_
_entity.id
_entity.type
_entity.pdbx_description
1 polymer ?
#
loop_
_entity_poly.entity_id
_entity_poly.type
_entity_poly.pdbx_seq_one_letter_code
_entity_poly.pdbx_strand_id
1 'polypeptide(L)'
;MNESVEIQTRSVAIVTTHTGSEYRLLPLPLKGSSTPRRALLPGRFQILPPPREEELLDGGDMVPVVGDLVAFQPVDELALIQSVLPRRSLLRRKAAGSFDSQGLAANVDLVLIV
;
A
#
# COMPACT_ATOMS: atom_id res chain seq x y z
N MET A 1 32.94 -3.10 -16.54
CA MET A 1 31.54 -3.53 -16.66
C MET A 1 30.72 -2.58 -15.81
N ASN A 2 30.13 -1.56 -16.43
CA ASN A 2 29.26 -0.60 -15.73
C ASN A 2 27.88 -1.23 -15.62
N GLU A 3 27.54 -1.73 -14.43
CA GLU A 3 26.16 -1.95 -14.05
C GLU A 3 25.54 -0.60 -13.72
N SER A 4 25.19 0.15 -14.78
CA SER A 4 24.16 1.17 -14.70
C SER A 4 22.85 0.43 -14.45
N VAL A 5 22.59 0.07 -13.19
CA VAL A 5 21.26 -0.35 -12.74
C VAL A 5 20.37 0.86 -12.97
N GLU A 6 19.66 0.80 -14.08
CA GLU A 6 18.62 1.74 -14.46
C GLU A 6 17.69 1.85 -13.25
N ILE A 7 17.75 2.99 -12.55
CA ILE A 7 16.82 3.33 -11.48
C ILE A 7 15.48 3.49 -12.18
N GLN A 8 14.79 2.38 -12.36
CA GLN A 8 13.43 2.34 -12.87
C GLN A 8 12.63 3.21 -11.91
N THR A 9 12.25 4.41 -12.36
CA THR A 9 11.54 5.41 -11.58
C THR A 9 10.30 4.75 -10.99
N ARG A 10 10.37 4.29 -9.73
CA ARG A 10 9.25 3.64 -9.06
C ARG A 10 8.16 4.68 -8.93
N SER A 11 7.06 4.47 -9.64
CA SER A 11 5.90 5.34 -9.52
C SER A 11 5.33 5.16 -8.12
N VAL A 12 5.01 6.26 -7.44
CA VAL A 12 4.46 6.25 -6.08
C VAL A 12 3.00 6.66 -6.15
N ALA A 13 2.14 6.03 -5.33
CA ALA A 13 0.74 6.39 -5.22
C ALA A 13 0.24 6.28 -3.78
N ILE A 14 -0.89 6.91 -3.50
CA ILE A 14 -1.67 6.71 -2.28
C ILE A 14 -2.76 5.67 -2.57
N VAL A 15 -2.94 4.71 -1.68
CA VAL A 15 -4.09 3.79 -1.70
C VAL A 15 -5.32 4.54 -1.21
N THR A 16 -6.31 4.74 -2.09
CA THR A 16 -7.52 5.51 -1.77
C THR A 16 -8.70 4.62 -1.35
N THR A 17 -8.81 3.44 -1.97
CA THR A 17 -9.87 2.48 -1.64
C THR A 17 -9.35 1.05 -1.76
N HIS A 18 -9.92 0.16 -0.94
CA HIS A 18 -9.73 -1.28 -1.02
C HIS A 18 -11.12 -1.95 -1.06
N THR A 19 -11.37 -2.76 -2.08
CA THR A 19 -12.66 -3.45 -2.29
C THR A 19 -12.40 -4.89 -2.69
N GLY A 20 -12.48 -5.80 -1.70
CA GLY A 20 -12.26 -7.23 -1.93
C GLY A 20 -10.81 -7.53 -2.29
N SER A 21 -10.53 -7.74 -3.58
CA SER A 21 -9.18 -7.99 -4.11
C SER A 21 -8.60 -6.81 -4.89
N GLU A 22 -9.37 -5.73 -5.06
CA GLU A 22 -8.98 -4.57 -5.85
C GLU A 22 -8.62 -3.36 -4.99
N TYR A 23 -7.62 -2.62 -5.45
CA TYR A 23 -7.20 -1.35 -4.88
C TYR A 23 -7.41 -0.21 -5.88
N ARG A 24 -7.61 1.00 -5.37
CA ARG A 24 -7.49 2.23 -6.18
C ARG A 24 -6.28 3.01 -5.71
N LEU A 25 -5.47 3.44 -6.68
CA LEU A 25 -4.25 4.19 -6.47
C LEU A 25 -4.40 5.60 -7.03
N LEU A 26 -4.06 6.60 -6.23
CA LEU A 26 -3.91 7.98 -6.68
C LEU A 26 -2.42 8.28 -6.91
N PRO A 27 -1.94 8.37 -8.16
CA PRO A 27 -0.52 8.56 -8.44
C PRO A 27 0.01 9.90 -7.93
N LEU A 28 1.25 9.87 -7.44
CA LEU A 28 2.01 11.03 -6.98
C LEU A 28 3.18 11.35 -7.94
N PRO A 29 3.58 12.63 -8.07
CA PRO A 29 2.96 13.81 -7.46
C PRO A 29 1.58 14.09 -8.08
N LEU A 30 0.68 14.68 -7.28
CA LEU A 30 -0.63 15.13 -7.77
C LEU A 30 -0.42 16.23 -8.81
N LYS A 31 -0.52 15.88 -10.10
CA LYS A 31 -0.49 16.84 -11.20
C LYS A 31 -1.90 16.99 -11.77
N GLY A 32 -2.54 18.13 -11.48
CA GLY A 32 -3.88 18.45 -11.99
C GLY A 32 -4.93 17.38 -11.66
N SER A 33 -5.69 16.94 -12.66
CA SER A 33 -6.65 15.83 -12.54
C SER A 33 -5.93 14.48 -12.55
N SER A 34 -5.31 14.10 -11.44
CA SER A 34 -4.80 12.74 -11.25
C SER A 34 -5.96 11.76 -11.14
N THR A 35 -6.18 10.95 -12.18
CA THR A 35 -7.24 9.94 -12.20
C THR A 35 -6.83 8.71 -11.36
N PRO A 36 -7.69 8.26 -10.43
CA PRO A 36 -7.42 7.03 -9.68
C PRO A 36 -7.32 5.82 -10.60
N ARG A 37 -6.23 5.07 -10.51
CA ARG A 37 -6.00 3.83 -11.27
C ARG A 37 -6.48 2.62 -10.48
N ARG A 38 -7.00 1.62 -11.17
CA ARG A 38 -7.24 0.30 -10.56
C ARG A 38 -5.91 -0.41 -10.37
N ALA A 39 -5.78 -1.12 -9.26
CA ALA A 39 -4.57 -1.86 -8.96
C ALA A 39 -4.86 -3.21 -8.32
N LEU A 40 -3.93 -4.13 -8.54
CA LEU A 40 -3.95 -5.47 -8.01
C LEU A 40 -2.72 -5.72 -7.14
N LEU A 41 -2.91 -6.62 -6.19
CA LEU A 41 -1.84 -7.10 -5.33
C LEU A 41 -1.28 -8.41 -5.92
N PRO A 42 0.05 -8.50 -6.17
CA PRO A 42 0.66 -9.75 -6.61
C PRO A 42 0.42 -10.89 -5.62
N GLY A 43 0.35 -12.13 -6.11
CA GLY A 43 0.07 -13.31 -5.28
C GLY A 43 1.04 -13.50 -4.11
N ARG A 44 2.29 -12.98 -4.20
CA ARG A 44 3.29 -13.06 -3.12
C ARG A 44 2.81 -12.45 -1.80
N PHE A 45 1.91 -11.45 -1.86
CA PHE A 45 1.37 -10.81 -0.67
C PHE A 45 0.32 -11.66 0.06
N GLN A 46 -0.20 -12.73 -0.56
CA GLN A 46 -1.21 -13.60 0.05
C GLN A 46 -0.61 -14.69 0.94
N ILE A 47 0.71 -14.90 0.85
CA ILE A 47 1.43 -15.98 1.55
C ILE A 47 2.44 -15.40 2.54
N LEU A 48 2.21 -14.16 2.98
CA LEU A 48 3.09 -13.51 3.94
C LEU A 48 2.87 -14.12 5.33
N PRO A 49 3.95 -14.37 6.10
CA PRO A 49 3.80 -14.67 7.51
C PRO A 49 3.12 -13.48 8.22
N PRO A 50 2.44 -13.71 9.36
CA PRO A 50 1.92 -12.62 10.17
C PRO A 50 3.06 -11.65 10.52
N PRO A 51 2.95 -10.36 10.15
CA PRO A 51 4.01 -9.39 10.42
C PRO A 51 4.12 -9.12 11.91
N ARG A 52 5.34 -8.87 12.39
CA ARG A 52 5.54 -8.35 13.74
C ARG A 52 5.04 -6.91 13.83
N GLU A 53 4.79 -6.46 15.05
CA GLU A 53 4.27 -5.11 15.27
C GLU A 53 5.20 -4.00 14.75
N GLU A 54 6.50 -4.23 14.84
CA GLU A 54 7.55 -3.33 14.36
C GLU A 54 7.55 -3.26 12.81
N GLU A 55 7.43 -4.42 12.16
CA GLU A 55 7.42 -4.56 10.70
C GLU A 55 6.21 -3.87 10.05
N LEU A 56 5.10 -3.75 10.79
CA LEU A 56 3.90 -3.06 10.33
C LEU A 56 4.11 -1.58 10.02
N LEU A 57 5.14 -0.94 10.56
CA LEU A 57 5.47 0.46 10.25
C LEU A 57 6.55 0.58 9.17
N ASP A 58 7.44 -0.39 9.03
CA ASP A 58 8.55 -0.33 8.07
C ASP A 58 8.11 -0.45 6.60
N GLY A 59 6.94 -1.02 6.34
CA GLY A 59 6.44 -1.24 4.98
C GLY A 59 7.03 -2.52 4.35
N GLY A 60 7.27 -2.51 3.04
CA GLY A 60 7.78 -3.66 2.29
C GLY A 60 6.67 -4.52 1.68
N ASP A 61 6.88 -5.84 1.71
CA ASP A 61 5.88 -6.82 1.29
C ASP A 61 4.85 -6.98 2.41
N MET A 62 3.86 -6.09 2.41
CA MET A 62 2.74 -6.11 3.34
C MET A 62 1.42 -5.84 2.63
N VAL A 63 0.33 -6.39 3.17
CA VAL A 63 -1.01 -6.10 2.66
C VAL A 63 -1.29 -4.60 2.85
N PRO A 64 -1.55 -3.85 1.77
CA PRO A 64 -1.79 -2.42 1.85
C PRO A 64 -3.17 -2.12 2.45
N VAL A 65 -3.26 -0.98 3.11
CA VAL A 65 -4.52 -0.42 3.61
C VAL A 65 -4.74 0.97 3.04
N VAL A 66 -5.96 1.49 3.19
CA VAL A 66 -6.26 2.86 2.74
C VAL A 66 -5.33 3.86 3.45
N GLY A 67 -4.80 4.82 2.70
CA GLY A 67 -3.82 5.81 3.18
C GLY A 67 -2.36 5.37 3.05
N ASP A 68 -2.08 4.11 2.70
CA ASP A 68 -0.70 3.68 2.42
C ASP A 68 -0.12 4.41 1.22
N LEU A 69 1.15 4.77 1.33
CA LEU A 69 1.99 5.08 0.19
C LEU A 69 2.52 3.76 -0.38
N VAL A 70 2.43 3.58 -1.68
CA VAL A 70 2.89 2.37 -2.35
C VAL A 70 3.76 2.69 -3.56
N ALA A 71 4.79 1.87 -3.76
CA ALA A 71 5.46 1.79 -5.04
C ALA A 71 4.61 0.90 -5.95
N PHE A 72 4.37 1.35 -7.17
CA PHE A 72 3.59 0.59 -8.14
C PHE A 72 4.22 0.60 -9.52
N GLN A 73 3.86 -0.40 -10.32
CA GLN A 73 4.20 -0.50 -11.72
C GLN A 73 2.92 -0.40 -12.55
N PRO A 74 2.78 0.57 -13.46
CA PRO A 74 1.69 0.60 -14.42
C PRO A 74 1.76 -0.63 -15.35
N VAL A 75 0.62 -1.27 -15.59
CA VAL A 75 0.45 -2.38 -16.54
C VAL A 75 -0.86 -2.15 -17.28
N ASP A 76 -0.77 -1.60 -18.50
CA ASP A 76 -1.92 -1.15 -19.29
C ASP A 76 -2.85 -0.21 -18.50
N GLU A 77 -4.12 -0.60 -18.35
CA GLU A 77 -5.16 0.13 -17.60
C GLU A 77 -5.15 -0.17 -16.10
N LEU A 78 -4.25 -1.06 -15.66
CA LEU A 78 -4.09 -1.45 -14.27
C LEU A 78 -2.73 -0.99 -13.71
N ALA A 79 -2.55 -1.21 -12.42
CA ALA A 79 -1.29 -1.06 -11.73
C ALA A 79 -1.04 -2.29 -10.85
N LEU A 80 0.21 -2.71 -10.76
CA LEU A 80 0.65 -3.72 -9.82
C LEU A 80 1.32 -3.02 -8.63
N ILE A 81 0.79 -3.26 -7.43
CA ILE A 81 1.43 -2.80 -6.20
C ILE A 81 2.69 -3.64 -5.99
N GLN A 82 3.84 -2.97 -5.90
CA GLN A 82 5.13 -3.64 -5.73
C GLN A 82 5.54 -3.72 -4.26
N SER A 83 5.30 -2.66 -3.48
CA SER A 83 5.60 -2.63 -2.06
C SER A 83 4.84 -1.49 -1.36
N VAL A 84 4.60 -1.65 -0.08
CA VAL A 84 4.15 -0.57 0.82
C VAL A 84 5.39 0.23 1.25
N LEU A 85 5.31 1.56 1.26
CA LEU A 85 6.35 2.42 1.81
C LEU A 85 6.18 2.51 3.34
N PRO A 86 7.22 2.95 4.09
CA PRO A 86 7.12 3.12 5.54
C PRO A 86 5.90 3.95 5.95
N ARG A 87 5.18 3.48 6.96
CA ARG A 87 3.99 4.12 7.53
C ARG A 87 4.40 5.01 8.70
N ARG A 88 3.83 6.21 8.76
CA ARG A 88 3.97 7.11 9.91
C ARG A 88 3.02 6.76 11.06
N SER A 89 1.89 6.14 10.73
CA SER A 89 0.88 5.68 11.69
C SER A 89 0.04 4.56 11.08
N LEU A 90 -0.61 3.76 11.93
CA LEU A 90 -1.47 2.66 11.52
C LEU A 90 -2.66 2.51 12.48
N LEU A 91 -3.86 2.70 11.95
CA LEU A 91 -5.10 2.34 12.62
C LEU A 91 -5.42 0.87 12.34
N ARG A 92 -5.60 0.09 13.40
CA ARG A 92 -5.82 -1.36 13.33
C ARG A 92 -6.93 -1.78 14.28
N ARG A 93 -7.52 -2.95 14.01
CA ARG A 93 -8.47 -3.62 14.90
C ARG A 93 -8.08 -5.08 15.11
N LYS A 94 -8.68 -5.73 16.11
CA LYS A 94 -8.62 -7.19 16.23
C LYS A 94 -9.29 -7.84 15.01
N ALA A 95 -8.63 -8.81 14.39
CA ALA A 95 -9.19 -9.57 13.28
C ALA A 95 -10.35 -10.45 13.76
N ALA A 96 -11.38 -10.61 12.93
CA ALA A 96 -12.49 -11.48 13.24
C ALA A 96 -12.04 -12.95 13.15
N GLY A 97 -12.29 -13.72 14.21
CA GLY A 97 -11.95 -15.15 14.24
C GLY A 97 -10.46 -15.47 14.44
N SER A 98 -9.60 -14.47 14.69
CA SER A 98 -8.21 -14.70 15.09
C SER A 98 -7.76 -13.76 16.22
N PHE A 99 -6.57 -14.01 16.77
CA PHE A 99 -5.91 -13.11 17.73
C PHE A 99 -5.05 -12.04 17.05
N ASP A 100 -4.99 -12.05 15.72
CA ASP A 100 -4.13 -11.15 14.95
C ASP A 100 -4.77 -9.76 14.82
N SER A 101 -3.95 -8.80 14.41
CA SER A 101 -4.42 -7.45 14.08
C SER A 101 -4.69 -7.30 12.58
N GLN A 102 -5.79 -6.63 12.24
CA GLN A 102 -6.15 -6.24 10.89
C GLN A 102 -6.01 -4.72 10.75
N GLY A 103 -5.16 -4.27 9.81
CA GLY A 103 -5.05 -2.86 9.46
C GLY A 103 -6.33 -2.32 8.81
N LEU A 104 -6.70 -1.08 9.14
CA LEU A 104 -7.86 -0.38 8.60
C LEU A 104 -7.45 0.82 7.75
N ALA A 105 -6.51 1.63 8.27
CA ALA A 105 -5.99 2.81 7.59
C ALA A 105 -4.55 3.11 8.04
N ALA A 106 -3.75 3.72 7.17
CA ALA A 106 -2.39 4.13 7.46
C ALA A 106 -2.18 5.63 7.20
N ASN A 107 -1.09 6.18 7.76
CA ASN A 107 -0.71 7.58 7.59
C ASN A 107 -1.82 8.56 8.00
N VAL A 108 -2.53 8.22 9.07
CA VAL A 108 -3.53 9.07 9.73
C VAL A 108 -2.82 9.98 10.73
N ASP A 109 -2.84 11.29 10.47
CA ASP A 109 -2.26 12.29 11.37
C ASP A 109 -3.27 12.81 12.43
N LEU A 110 -4.59 12.62 12.22
CA LEU A 110 -5.64 13.09 13.12
C LEU A 110 -6.82 12.10 13.18
N VAL A 111 -7.26 11.78 14.40
CA VAL A 111 -8.50 11.01 14.66
C VAL A 111 -9.48 11.91 15.39
N LEU A 112 -10.66 12.11 14.81
CA LEU A 112 -11.75 12.87 15.40
C LEU A 112 -12.73 11.90 16.07
N ILE A 113 -12.89 12.04 17.39
CA ILE A 113 -13.86 11.27 18.17
C ILE A 113 -15.14 12.12 18.27
N VAL A 114 -16.26 11.56 17.83
CA VAL A 114 -17.57 12.23 17.76
C VAL A 114 -18.54 11.59 18.74
#